data_AF-A0A0F9HDR9-F1
#
_entry.id   AF-A0A0F9HDR9-F1
#
_cell.length_a   1.000
_cell.length_b   1.000
_cell.length_c   1.000
_cell.angle_alpha   90.00
_cell.angle_beta   90.00
_cell.angle_gamma   90.00
#
_symmetry.space_group_name_H-M   'P 1'
#
loop_
_entity.id
_entity.type
_entity.pdbx_description
1 polymer ?
#
loop_
_entity_poly.entity_id
_entity_poly.type
_entity_poly.pdbx_seq_one_letter_code
_entity_poly.pdbx_strand_id
1 'polypeptide(L)'
;MFSSFGYLSENPLAINKRKKANGGILIMNMPLSGWTAVGLDRAVLEKSARRAVVQSNDLAVWRGTDGKLRAWENRCPHRGMRLSYGIVRENRLICLYHGWTYDGEGRCAAIPAHPGLEPPKTITANKYKCLEHAGMIWVASDETDTANPDFDGVWNGCRSLHLNRADLTLQDVVKGIDGSVVSENDLAAIVKPSGQSEEVLVALQVMDENQSMLHASVREGASEGVLQAVSECLIELRARLEREPASIKGGSNEH
;
A
#
# COMPACT_ATOMS: atom_id res chain seq x y z
N MET A 1 -39.78 39.31 30.14
CA MET A 1 -38.40 39.24 29.65
C MET A 1 -37.97 37.78 29.63
N PHE A 2 -38.21 37.09 28.51
CA PHE A 2 -37.76 35.73 28.28
C PHE A 2 -36.74 35.77 27.14
N SER A 3 -35.51 35.38 27.42
CA SER A 3 -34.47 35.22 26.41
C SER A 3 -34.63 33.86 25.72
N SER A 4 -34.66 33.93 24.39
CA SER A 4 -34.62 32.81 23.47
C SER A 4 -33.16 32.56 23.09
N PHE A 5 -32.70 31.31 23.15
CA PHE A 5 -31.52 30.86 22.41
C PHE A 5 -31.86 29.52 21.77
N GLY A 6 -32.19 29.58 20.48
CA GLY A 6 -32.32 28.42 19.61
C GLY A 6 -30.93 27.93 19.17
N TYR A 7 -30.72 26.62 19.21
CA TYR A 7 -29.68 25.96 18.44
C TYR A 7 -30.34 25.33 17.22
N LEU A 8 -29.94 25.81 16.04
CA LEU A 8 -30.34 25.30 14.74
C LEU A 8 -29.67 23.96 14.50
N SER A 9 -30.49 22.93 14.32
CA SER A 9 -30.17 21.69 13.63
C SER A 9 -30.32 21.93 12.13
N GLU A 10 -29.30 21.74 11.30
CA GLU A 10 -29.49 21.35 9.89
C GLU A 10 -28.34 20.49 9.38
N ASN A 11 -28.72 19.29 8.96
CA ASN A 11 -28.01 18.34 8.14
C ASN A 11 -28.44 18.58 6.68
N PRO A 12 -27.54 18.58 5.69
CA PRO A 12 -27.99 18.09 4.39
C PRO A 12 -26.98 17.17 3.69
N LEU A 13 -27.39 15.91 3.57
CA LEU A 13 -27.12 15.06 2.42
C LEU A 13 -27.65 15.74 1.15
N ALA A 14 -26.78 16.05 0.19
CA ALA A 14 -27.17 16.47 -1.15
C ALA A 14 -26.78 15.39 -2.17
N ILE A 15 -27.79 14.62 -2.56
CA ILE A 15 -27.79 13.66 -3.66
C ILE A 15 -27.64 14.43 -4.98
N ASN A 16 -26.52 14.28 -5.68
CA ASN A 16 -26.35 14.85 -7.02
C ASN A 16 -26.77 13.85 -8.10
N LYS A 17 -27.97 14.06 -8.66
CA LYS A 17 -28.47 13.37 -9.86
C LYS A 17 -27.68 13.83 -11.09
N ARG A 18 -26.97 12.92 -11.78
CA ARG A 18 -26.40 13.21 -13.11
C ARG A 18 -27.41 12.93 -14.23
N LYS A 19 -27.66 13.96 -15.05
CA LYS A 19 -28.40 13.89 -16.32
C LYS A 19 -27.57 13.13 -17.36
N LYS A 20 -28.22 12.30 -18.18
CA LYS A 20 -27.63 11.66 -19.37
C LYS A 20 -27.42 12.70 -20.47
N ALA A 21 -26.24 12.72 -21.07
CA ALA A 21 -25.99 13.33 -22.39
C ALA A 21 -25.23 12.31 -23.27
N ASN A 22 -25.64 12.26 -24.53
CA ASN A 22 -25.25 11.29 -25.55
C ASN A 22 -23.83 11.50 -26.09
N GLY A 23 -23.21 10.41 -26.53
CA GLY A 23 -22.44 10.37 -27.79
C GLY A 23 -20.93 10.55 -27.68
N GLY A 24 -20.21 9.41 -27.73
CA GLY A 24 -18.76 9.32 -27.89
C GLY A 24 -18.17 8.28 -26.94
N ILE A 25 -17.88 7.07 -27.45
CA ILE A 25 -17.03 6.13 -26.71
C ILE A 25 -15.61 6.69 -26.78
N LEU A 26 -15.29 7.56 -25.82
CA LEU A 26 -13.94 7.67 -25.32
C LEU A 26 -13.75 6.44 -24.44
N ILE A 27 -12.93 5.49 -24.89
CA ILE A 27 -12.30 4.55 -23.96
C ILE A 27 -11.33 5.40 -23.15
N MET A 28 -11.85 6.08 -22.12
CA MET A 28 -11.03 6.60 -21.04
C MET A 28 -10.44 5.37 -20.36
N ASN A 29 -9.12 5.18 -20.45
CA ASN A 29 -8.39 4.36 -19.51
C ASN A 29 -8.79 4.85 -18.12
N MET A 30 -9.67 4.13 -17.45
CA MET A 30 -9.86 4.27 -16.02
C MET A 30 -8.52 3.83 -15.42
N PRO A 31 -7.81 4.67 -14.65
CA PRO A 31 -6.63 4.20 -13.95
C PRO A 31 -7.03 3.01 -13.09
N LEU A 32 -6.13 2.04 -12.93
CA LEU A 32 -6.25 1.04 -11.86
C LEU A 32 -6.00 1.77 -10.52
N SER A 33 -6.77 2.81 -10.24
CA SER A 33 -6.58 3.73 -9.12
C SER A 33 -7.03 3.02 -7.87
N GLY A 34 -6.07 2.61 -7.05
CA GLY A 34 -6.37 2.15 -5.71
C GLY A 34 -5.26 1.34 -5.07
N TRP A 35 -4.47 0.60 -5.83
CA TRP A 35 -3.50 -0.31 -5.23
C TRP A 35 -2.11 0.32 -5.06
N THR A 36 -1.42 -0.10 -4.01
CA THR A 36 -0.01 0.24 -3.78
C THR A 36 0.70 -1.02 -3.33
N ALA A 37 1.82 -1.35 -3.98
CA ALA A 37 2.73 -2.37 -3.45
C ALA A 37 3.39 -1.80 -2.19
N VAL A 38 3.30 -2.50 -1.06
CA VAL A 38 3.79 -1.99 0.24
C VAL A 38 4.97 -2.78 0.81
N GLY A 39 5.49 -3.71 0.03
CA GLY A 39 6.55 -4.63 0.44
C GLY A 39 6.56 -5.92 -0.35
N LEU A 40 7.60 -6.73 -0.15
CA LEU A 40 7.60 -8.11 -0.61
C LEU A 40 6.71 -8.98 0.29
N ASP A 41 6.10 -10.02 -0.25
CA ASP A 41 5.33 -11.03 0.48
C ASP A 41 6.04 -11.55 1.75
N ARG A 42 7.33 -11.90 1.61
CA ARG A 42 8.22 -12.40 2.65
C ARG A 42 8.61 -11.36 3.70
N ALA A 43 8.28 -10.08 3.48
CA ALA A 43 8.52 -9.06 4.49
C ALA A 43 7.61 -9.27 5.72
N VAL A 44 6.39 -9.80 5.53
CA VAL A 44 5.42 -10.08 6.59
C VAL A 44 5.25 -11.59 6.75
N LEU A 45 6.09 -12.17 7.60
CA LEU A 45 6.04 -13.59 7.95
C LEU A 45 4.83 -13.90 8.82
N GLU A 46 4.48 -15.18 8.92
CA GLU A 46 3.48 -15.63 9.90
C GLU A 46 3.83 -15.15 11.30
N LYS A 47 2.78 -14.82 12.08
CA LYS A 47 2.89 -14.33 13.46
C LYS A 47 3.66 -13.00 13.56
N SER A 48 3.66 -12.19 12.50
CA SER A 48 4.29 -10.87 12.49
C SER A 48 3.35 -9.77 12.00
N ALA A 49 3.67 -8.53 12.40
CA ALA A 49 3.01 -7.32 11.95
C ALA A 49 4.09 -6.30 11.54
N ARG A 50 3.79 -5.48 10.53
CA ARG A 50 4.67 -4.43 10.01
C ARG A 50 3.88 -3.20 9.65
N ARG A 51 4.58 -2.06 9.67
CA ARG A 51 4.05 -0.80 9.16
C ARG A 51 4.09 -0.80 7.63
N ALA A 52 3.04 -0.28 7.03
CA ALA A 52 2.96 0.10 5.62
C ALA A 52 2.35 1.51 5.49
N VAL A 53 2.50 2.15 4.34
CA VAL A 53 1.86 3.43 4.02
C VAL A 53 1.16 3.35 2.67
N VAL A 54 -0.08 3.83 2.59
CA VAL A 54 -0.85 3.93 1.34
C VAL A 54 -1.52 5.29 1.29
N GLN A 55 -1.11 6.15 0.34
CA GLN A 55 -1.66 7.50 0.18
C GLN A 55 -1.77 8.27 1.51
N SER A 56 -0.66 8.33 2.25
CA SER A 56 -0.55 8.96 3.59
C SER A 56 -1.31 8.26 4.73
N ASN A 57 -2.04 7.18 4.47
CA ASN A 57 -2.63 6.35 5.52
C ASN A 57 -1.55 5.43 6.12
N ASP A 58 -1.37 5.50 7.45
CA ASP A 58 -0.46 4.62 8.20
C ASP A 58 -1.18 3.29 8.49
N LEU A 59 -0.64 2.18 7.99
CA LEU A 59 -1.27 0.86 8.05
C LEU A 59 -0.43 -0.17 8.83
N ALA A 60 -1.13 -1.11 9.45
CA ALA A 60 -0.57 -2.32 10.02
C ALA A 60 -0.90 -3.50 9.09
N VAL A 61 0.12 -4.05 8.44
CA VAL A 61 0.01 -5.28 7.64
C VAL A 61 0.53 -6.44 8.48
N TRP A 62 -0.26 -7.48 8.65
CA TRP A 62 0.06 -8.58 9.54
C TRP A 62 -0.44 -9.93 9.02
N ARG A 63 0.17 -11.00 9.52
CA ARG A 63 -0.18 -12.37 9.11
C ARG A 63 -0.37 -13.26 10.33
N GLY A 64 -1.52 -13.92 10.40
CA GLY A 64 -1.83 -14.92 11.42
C GLY A 64 -1.13 -16.26 11.18
N THR A 65 -1.46 -17.25 11.99
CA THR A 65 -1.05 -18.65 11.79
C THR A 65 -1.81 -19.36 10.69
N ASP A 66 -2.90 -18.77 10.20
CA ASP A 66 -3.63 -19.23 9.04
C ASP A 66 -3.02 -18.81 7.70
N GLY A 67 -1.84 -18.18 7.73
CA GLY A 67 -1.15 -17.66 6.55
C GLY A 67 -1.83 -16.45 5.90
N LYS A 68 -3.02 -16.05 6.34
CA LYS A 68 -3.80 -14.98 5.71
C LYS A 68 -3.21 -13.61 6.04
N LEU A 69 -2.90 -12.87 4.99
CA LEU A 69 -2.51 -11.48 5.07
C LEU A 69 -3.70 -10.59 5.42
N ARG A 70 -3.49 -9.59 6.27
CA ARG A 70 -4.48 -8.60 6.69
C ARG A 70 -3.83 -7.23 6.74
N ALA A 71 -4.55 -6.19 6.33
CA ALA A 71 -4.11 -4.80 6.41
C ALA A 71 -5.16 -3.98 7.14
N TRP A 72 -4.77 -3.29 8.21
CA TRP A 72 -5.63 -2.43 9.02
C TRP A 72 -5.05 -1.03 9.13
N GLU A 73 -5.87 -0.05 9.49
CA GLU A 73 -5.37 1.23 10.00
C GLU A 73 -4.39 0.95 11.16
N ASN A 74 -3.24 1.62 11.17
CA ASN A 74 -2.20 1.44 12.17
C ASN A 74 -2.55 2.16 13.49
N ARG A 75 -3.77 1.98 13.97
CA ARG A 75 -4.32 2.74 15.08
C ARG A 75 -5.24 1.87 15.92
N CYS A 76 -4.87 1.66 17.19
CA CYS A 76 -5.72 0.99 18.16
C CYS A 76 -6.96 1.85 18.48
N PRO A 77 -8.21 1.34 18.30
CA PRO A 77 -9.43 2.07 18.63
C PRO A 77 -9.51 2.64 20.06
N HIS A 78 -8.77 2.05 21.01
CA HIS A 78 -8.76 2.50 22.41
C HIS A 78 -8.05 3.86 22.60
N ARG A 79 -6.75 3.95 22.30
CA ARG A 79 -5.92 5.16 22.55
C ARG A 79 -4.91 5.45 21.44
N GLY A 80 -5.13 4.90 20.25
CA GLY A 80 -4.34 5.24 19.06
C GLY A 80 -2.94 4.63 18.97
N MET A 81 -2.56 3.71 19.86
CA MET A 81 -1.27 2.99 19.72
C MET A 81 -1.19 2.29 18.37
N ARG A 82 -0.02 2.34 17.73
CA ARG A 82 0.23 1.67 16.46
C ARG A 82 0.11 0.15 16.60
N LEU A 83 -0.80 -0.44 15.83
CA LEU A 83 -1.07 -1.88 15.82
C LEU A 83 0.05 -2.68 15.14
N SER A 84 0.83 -2.06 14.26
CA SER A 84 2.03 -2.65 13.65
C SER A 84 3.12 -3.04 14.66
N TYR A 85 3.14 -2.42 15.85
CA TYR A 85 3.99 -2.86 16.95
C TYR A 85 3.39 -4.00 17.76
N GLY A 86 2.13 -4.37 17.52
CA GLY A 86 1.40 -5.40 18.23
C GLY A 86 2.03 -6.80 18.13
N ILE A 87 1.53 -7.70 18.97
CA ILE A 87 1.92 -9.11 18.95
C ILE A 87 0.84 -9.89 18.23
N VAL A 88 1.22 -10.66 17.21
CA VAL A 88 0.32 -11.62 16.58
C VAL A 88 0.38 -12.94 17.35
N ARG A 89 -0.79 -13.42 17.77
CA ARG A 89 -0.99 -14.74 18.39
C ARG A 89 -2.14 -15.41 17.68
N GLU A 90 -1.89 -16.60 17.13
CA GLU A 90 -2.84 -17.31 16.27
C GLU A 90 -3.31 -16.38 15.13
N ASN A 91 -4.62 -16.13 15.03
CA ASN A 91 -5.23 -15.24 14.05
C ASN A 91 -5.78 -13.97 14.71
N ARG A 92 -5.05 -13.46 15.72
CA ARG A 92 -5.38 -12.28 16.50
C ARG A 92 -4.20 -11.33 16.60
N LEU A 93 -4.50 -10.03 16.63
CA LEU A 93 -3.50 -8.98 16.85
C LEU A 93 -3.74 -8.33 18.21
N ILE A 94 -2.71 -8.36 19.05
CA ILE A 94 -2.73 -7.85 20.42
C ILE A 94 -2.00 -6.51 20.45
N CYS A 95 -2.72 -5.46 20.83
CA CYS A 95 -2.12 -4.13 21.00
C CYS A 95 -1.12 -4.13 22.17
N LEU A 96 0.11 -3.69 21.92
CA LEU A 96 1.17 -3.66 22.94
C LEU A 96 0.89 -2.72 24.13
N TYR A 97 -0.04 -1.79 24.02
CA TYR A 97 -0.25 -0.82 25.09
C TYR A 97 -1.00 -1.44 26.28
N HIS A 98 -2.21 -1.95 26.06
CA HIS A 98 -3.07 -2.48 27.13
C HIS A 98 -3.55 -3.92 26.84
N GLY A 99 -2.95 -4.60 25.87
CA GLY A 99 -3.30 -5.97 25.50
C GLY A 99 -4.68 -6.14 24.86
N TRP A 100 -5.33 -5.06 24.41
CA TRP A 100 -6.59 -5.16 23.66
C TRP A 100 -6.36 -6.04 22.44
N THR A 101 -7.15 -7.11 22.36
CA THR A 101 -6.98 -8.15 21.35
C THR A 101 -8.06 -8.03 20.31
N TYR A 102 -7.68 -8.04 19.04
CA TYR A 102 -8.58 -7.98 17.90
C TYR A 102 -8.54 -9.32 17.14
N ASP A 103 -9.70 -9.82 16.72
CA ASP A 103 -9.78 -10.99 15.86
C ASP A 103 -9.35 -10.67 14.41
N GLY A 104 -9.26 -11.70 13.56
CA GLY A 104 -8.87 -11.53 12.16
C GLY A 104 -9.78 -10.61 11.34
N GLU A 105 -10.99 -10.33 11.83
CA GLU A 105 -11.96 -9.40 11.22
C GLU A 105 -11.89 -7.99 11.82
N GLY A 106 -10.92 -7.73 12.69
CA GLY A 106 -10.69 -6.45 13.32
C GLY A 106 -11.56 -6.20 14.56
N ARG A 107 -12.42 -7.13 14.96
CA ARG A 107 -13.34 -6.92 16.11
C ARG A 107 -12.59 -7.12 17.43
N CYS A 108 -12.82 -6.23 18.39
CA CYS A 108 -12.29 -6.40 19.73
C CYS A 108 -12.85 -7.67 20.36
N ALA A 109 -11.95 -8.60 20.70
CA ALA A 109 -12.30 -9.90 21.23
C ALA A 109 -11.96 -10.05 22.72
N ALA A 110 -11.01 -9.26 23.23
CA ALA A 110 -10.69 -9.26 24.65
C ALA A 110 -10.13 -7.91 25.10
N ILE A 111 -10.54 -7.51 26.32
CA ILE A 111 -10.01 -6.37 27.07
C ILE A 111 -9.44 -6.94 28.38
N PRO A 112 -8.11 -7.10 28.51
CA PRO A 112 -7.52 -7.81 29.65
C PRO A 112 -7.88 -7.26 31.02
N ALA A 113 -8.10 -5.94 31.15
CA ALA A 113 -8.54 -5.31 32.39
C ALA A 113 -9.97 -5.70 32.83
N HIS A 114 -10.77 -6.25 31.91
CA HIS A 114 -12.16 -6.66 32.14
C HIS A 114 -12.42 -8.06 31.55
N PRO A 115 -11.86 -9.14 32.12
CA PRO A 115 -11.84 -10.47 31.52
C PRO A 115 -13.23 -11.14 31.36
N GLY A 116 -14.24 -10.69 32.10
CA GLY A 116 -15.62 -11.16 31.98
C GLY A 116 -16.51 -10.28 31.09
N LEU A 117 -15.99 -9.18 30.56
CA LEU A 117 -16.73 -8.28 29.69
C LEU A 117 -16.70 -8.81 28.26
N GLU A 118 -17.86 -9.00 27.65
CA GLU A 118 -17.97 -9.12 26.20
C GLU A 118 -17.78 -7.72 25.58
N PRO A 119 -16.70 -7.48 24.79
CA PRO A 119 -16.47 -6.16 24.23
C PRO A 119 -17.61 -5.74 23.27
N PRO A 120 -18.00 -4.45 23.25
CA PRO A 120 -18.99 -3.96 22.30
C PRO A 120 -18.57 -4.24 20.85
N LYS A 121 -19.50 -4.74 20.03
CA LYS A 121 -19.26 -5.07 18.61
C LYS A 121 -18.85 -3.88 17.74
N THR A 122 -19.10 -2.66 18.23
CA THR A 122 -18.71 -1.41 17.56
C THR A 122 -17.20 -1.12 17.67
N ILE A 123 -16.49 -1.78 18.58
CA ILE A 123 -15.03 -1.61 18.72
C ILE A 123 -14.35 -2.49 17.69
N THR A 124 -13.99 -1.88 16.55
CA THR A 124 -13.34 -2.55 15.44
C THR A 124 -12.14 -1.75 14.95
N ALA A 125 -11.11 -2.44 14.48
CA ALA A 125 -10.04 -1.85 13.69
C ALA A 125 -10.54 -1.62 12.26
N ASN A 126 -10.22 -0.47 11.68
CA ASN A 126 -10.54 -0.16 10.29
C ASN A 126 -9.70 -1.03 9.37
N LYS A 127 -10.33 -1.70 8.40
CA LYS A 127 -9.70 -2.69 7.51
C LYS A 127 -9.43 -2.09 6.13
N TYR A 128 -8.43 -2.63 5.46
CA TYR A 128 -8.08 -2.35 4.08
C TYR A 128 -8.05 -3.66 3.29
N LYS A 129 -8.47 -3.61 2.02
CA LYS A 129 -8.32 -4.75 1.10
C LYS A 129 -6.83 -4.95 0.83
N CYS A 130 -6.35 -6.18 0.96
CA CYS A 130 -4.96 -6.54 0.66
C CYS A 130 -4.87 -7.91 0.00
N LEU A 131 -3.82 -8.12 -0.79
CA LEU A 131 -3.52 -9.41 -1.40
C LEU A 131 -2.03 -9.58 -1.65
N GLU A 132 -1.63 -10.83 -1.85
CA GLU A 132 -0.30 -11.20 -2.31
C GLU A 132 -0.39 -11.50 -3.80
N HIS A 133 0.41 -10.79 -4.60
CA HIS A 133 0.53 -11.04 -6.03
C HIS A 133 1.87 -10.57 -6.56
N ALA A 134 2.39 -11.30 -7.54
CA ALA A 134 3.68 -11.04 -8.16
C ALA A 134 4.86 -10.85 -7.17
N GLY A 135 4.92 -11.66 -6.10
CA GLY A 135 5.97 -11.60 -5.08
C GLY A 135 5.90 -10.37 -4.16
N MET A 136 4.79 -9.63 -4.21
CA MET A 136 4.57 -8.38 -3.47
C MET A 136 3.27 -8.42 -2.68
N ILE A 137 3.20 -7.58 -1.65
CA ILE A 137 1.99 -7.28 -0.92
C ILE A 137 1.37 -6.02 -1.52
N TRP A 138 0.12 -6.13 -1.94
CA TRP A 138 -0.67 -5.02 -2.46
C TRP A 138 -1.75 -4.64 -1.44
N VAL A 139 -1.94 -3.34 -1.22
CA VAL A 139 -3.01 -2.81 -0.37
C VAL A 139 -3.77 -1.73 -1.14
N ALA A 140 -5.10 -1.79 -1.10
CA ALA A 140 -5.96 -0.80 -1.72
C ALA A 140 -6.07 0.45 -0.83
N SER A 141 -6.18 1.64 -1.41
CA SER A 141 -6.32 2.93 -0.73
C SER A 141 -7.72 3.13 -0.13
N ASP A 142 -8.71 2.42 -0.66
CA ASP A 142 -10.10 2.42 -0.21
C ASP A 142 -10.74 1.04 -0.40
N GLU A 143 -11.99 0.90 0.06
CA GLU A 143 -12.79 -0.31 -0.14
C GLU A 143 -13.45 -0.38 -1.53
N THR A 144 -13.02 0.45 -2.51
CA THR A 144 -13.68 0.43 -3.82
C THR A 144 -13.47 -0.91 -4.53
N ASP A 145 -14.46 -1.28 -5.34
CA ASP A 145 -14.46 -2.48 -6.16
C ASP A 145 -13.52 -2.32 -7.36
N THR A 146 -12.24 -2.08 -7.06
CA THR A 146 -11.16 -2.08 -8.04
C THR A 146 -10.72 -3.51 -8.27
N ALA A 147 -10.53 -3.84 -9.56
CA ALA A 147 -9.95 -5.11 -9.95
C ALA A 147 -8.62 -5.33 -9.22
N ASN A 148 -8.36 -6.58 -8.83
CA ASN A 148 -7.08 -6.91 -8.22
C ASN A 148 -5.95 -6.63 -9.23
N PRO A 149 -4.75 -6.21 -8.78
CA PRO A 149 -3.59 -6.15 -9.63
C PRO A 149 -3.39 -7.51 -10.28
N ASP A 150 -3.19 -7.52 -11.59
CA ASP A 150 -2.91 -8.72 -12.35
C ASP A 150 -1.69 -8.49 -13.24
N PHE A 151 -0.77 -9.45 -13.21
CA PHE A 151 0.53 -9.40 -13.85
C PHE A 151 0.81 -10.80 -14.36
N ASP A 152 0.95 -10.92 -15.67
CA ASP A 152 1.10 -12.22 -16.32
C ASP A 152 2.32 -12.99 -15.81
N GLY A 153 2.18 -14.30 -15.67
CA GLY A 153 3.18 -15.27 -15.20
C GLY A 153 3.45 -15.26 -13.69
N VAL A 154 4.45 -16.04 -13.28
CA VAL A 154 4.81 -16.24 -11.87
C VAL A 154 6.04 -15.40 -11.52
N TRP A 155 5.97 -14.70 -10.39
CA TRP A 155 7.01 -13.78 -9.93
C TRP A 155 7.40 -14.04 -8.48
N ASN A 156 8.68 -13.87 -8.18
CA ASN A 156 9.25 -13.96 -6.85
C ASN A 156 9.83 -12.62 -6.39
N GLY A 157 9.52 -12.24 -5.15
CA GLY A 157 9.99 -10.99 -4.56
C GLY A 157 11.52 -10.97 -4.42
N CYS A 158 12.18 -10.12 -5.20
CA CYS A 158 13.63 -10.01 -5.23
C CYS A 158 14.11 -9.07 -4.11
N ARG A 159 13.80 -7.76 -4.22
CA ARG A 159 14.36 -6.75 -3.32
C ARG A 159 13.42 -5.57 -3.12
N SER A 160 13.57 -4.89 -1.98
CA SER A 160 13.03 -3.54 -1.77
C SER A 160 14.16 -2.58 -1.44
N LEU A 161 14.08 -1.35 -1.93
CA LEU A 161 15.08 -0.30 -1.76
C LEU A 161 14.42 1.00 -1.30
N HIS A 162 15.01 1.63 -0.29
CA HIS A 162 14.66 2.99 0.09
C HIS A 162 15.22 3.97 -0.92
N LEU A 163 14.40 4.93 -1.33
CA LEU A 163 14.78 6.08 -2.14
C LEU A 163 14.58 7.33 -1.28
N ASN A 164 15.61 8.17 -1.13
CA ASN A 164 15.53 9.44 -0.41
C ASN A 164 14.86 10.55 -1.24
N ARG A 165 13.77 10.20 -1.93
CA ARG A 165 12.98 11.05 -2.82
C ARG A 165 11.51 10.62 -2.78
N ALA A 166 10.60 11.56 -2.56
CA ALA A 166 9.14 11.32 -2.58
C ALA A 166 8.45 11.82 -3.86
N ASP A 167 9.15 12.63 -4.65
CA ASP A 167 8.65 13.25 -5.88
C ASP A 167 8.79 12.36 -7.12
N LEU A 168 9.44 11.19 -6.98
CA LEU A 168 9.59 10.22 -8.05
C LEU A 168 8.24 9.61 -8.44
N THR A 169 8.07 9.40 -9.74
CA THR A 169 6.99 8.62 -10.32
C THR A 169 7.52 7.26 -10.79
N LEU A 170 6.62 6.31 -11.06
CA LEU A 170 6.99 5.04 -11.69
C LEU A 170 7.69 5.27 -13.05
N GLN A 171 7.27 6.28 -13.81
CA GLN A 171 7.90 6.66 -15.07
C GLN A 171 9.36 7.10 -14.89
N ASP A 172 9.69 7.81 -13.81
CA ASP A 172 11.07 8.21 -13.52
C ASP A 172 11.93 6.99 -13.19
N VAL A 173 11.38 6.03 -12.43
CA VAL A 173 12.03 4.74 -12.16
C VAL A 173 12.30 3.99 -13.46
N VAL A 174 11.30 3.86 -14.34
CA VAL A 174 11.42 3.14 -15.61
C VAL A 174 12.44 3.79 -16.54
N LYS A 175 12.41 5.12 -16.68
CA LYS A 175 13.42 5.88 -17.46
C LYS A 175 14.83 5.74 -16.89
N GLY A 176 14.94 5.59 -15.57
CA GLY A 176 16.19 5.40 -14.88
C GLY A 176 16.81 4.02 -15.12
N ILE A 177 16.04 3.02 -15.56
CA ILE A 177 16.54 1.66 -15.84
C ILE A 177 17.11 1.62 -17.25
N ASP A 178 18.39 1.26 -17.37
CA ASP A 178 18.96 0.94 -18.68
C ASP A 178 18.39 -0.40 -19.14
N GLY A 179 17.62 -0.40 -20.23
CA GLY A 179 16.94 -1.58 -20.72
C GLY A 179 15.74 -1.26 -21.60
N SER A 180 14.84 -2.23 -21.70
CA SER A 180 13.56 -2.10 -22.42
C SER A 180 12.37 -2.21 -21.48
N VAL A 181 11.29 -1.51 -21.82
CA VAL A 181 10.01 -1.63 -21.12
C VAL A 181 9.20 -2.69 -21.85
N VAL A 182 8.76 -3.72 -21.13
CA VAL A 182 7.89 -4.77 -21.66
C VAL A 182 6.43 -4.35 -21.53
N SER A 183 6.05 -3.83 -20.37
CA SER A 183 4.74 -3.24 -20.12
C SER A 183 4.78 -2.26 -18.94
N GLU A 184 3.82 -1.35 -18.89
CA GLU A 184 3.68 -0.37 -17.81
C GLU A 184 2.20 -0.04 -17.61
N ASN A 185 1.78 0.05 -16.35
CA ASN A 185 0.48 0.60 -15.94
C ASN A 185 0.66 1.49 -14.69
N ASP A 186 -0.42 2.03 -14.15
CA ASP A 186 -0.36 2.95 -13.02
C ASP A 186 0.17 2.32 -11.70
N LEU A 187 0.23 0.98 -11.63
CA LEU A 187 0.63 0.23 -10.43
C LEU A 187 2.09 -0.22 -10.47
N ALA A 188 2.55 -0.68 -11.64
CA ALA A 188 3.88 -1.27 -11.82
C ALA A 188 4.32 -1.25 -13.28
N ALA A 189 5.62 -1.47 -13.49
CA ALA A 189 6.21 -1.69 -14.80
C ALA A 189 6.94 -3.03 -14.83
N ILE A 190 6.85 -3.73 -15.96
CA ILE A 190 7.70 -4.86 -16.30
C ILE A 190 8.78 -4.34 -17.24
N VAL A 191 10.02 -4.46 -16.81
CA VAL A 191 11.20 -4.02 -17.56
C VAL A 191 12.15 -5.19 -17.78
N LYS A 192 12.97 -5.10 -18.81
CA LYS A 192 14.09 -6.01 -19.06
C LYS A 192 15.38 -5.20 -19.06
N PRO A 193 16.14 -5.19 -17.94
CA PRO A 193 17.38 -4.45 -17.85
C PRO A 193 18.41 -4.93 -18.86
N SER A 194 19.19 -4.00 -19.41
CA SER A 194 20.28 -4.28 -20.33
C SER A 194 21.27 -5.28 -19.72
N GLY A 195 21.62 -6.31 -20.47
CA GLY A 195 22.53 -7.37 -20.01
C GLY A 195 21.90 -8.44 -19.09
N GLN A 196 20.61 -8.33 -18.75
CA GLN A 196 19.90 -9.35 -17.98
C GLN A 196 19.04 -10.25 -18.89
N SER A 197 18.97 -11.54 -18.57
CA SER A 197 18.09 -12.48 -19.30
C SER A 197 16.63 -12.33 -18.90
N GLU A 198 16.39 -12.01 -17.62
CA GLU A 198 15.06 -12.00 -17.01
C GLU A 198 14.40 -10.62 -16.99
N GLU A 199 13.08 -10.66 -17.00
CA GLU A 199 12.22 -9.51 -16.73
C GLU A 199 12.16 -9.22 -15.22
N VAL A 200 12.03 -7.94 -14.90
CA VAL A 200 11.90 -7.42 -13.55
C VAL A 200 10.60 -6.62 -13.48
N LEU A 201 9.74 -6.98 -12.53
CA LEU A 201 8.55 -6.21 -12.19
C LEU A 201 8.92 -5.22 -11.09
N VAL A 202 8.67 -3.94 -11.31
CA VAL A 202 8.95 -2.86 -10.37
C VAL A 202 7.70 -2.09 -9.98
N ALA A 203 7.56 -1.78 -8.69
CA ALA A 203 6.46 -0.97 -8.15
C ALA A 203 7.01 0.07 -7.17
N LEU A 204 6.48 1.30 -7.22
CA LEU A 204 6.92 2.43 -6.41
C LEU A 204 5.87 2.78 -5.35
N GLN A 205 6.32 2.93 -4.11
CA GLN A 205 5.50 3.34 -2.97
C GLN A 205 6.04 4.64 -2.39
N VAL A 206 5.24 5.71 -2.38
CA VAL A 206 5.59 6.94 -1.65
C VAL A 206 5.29 6.74 -0.16
N MET A 207 6.27 6.97 0.70
CA MET A 207 6.19 6.72 2.15
C MET A 207 5.81 7.98 2.94
N ASP A 208 6.40 9.11 2.59
CA ASP A 208 6.20 10.43 3.20
C ASP A 208 6.70 11.52 2.24
N GLU A 209 6.81 12.78 2.69
CA GLU A 209 7.28 13.88 1.84
C GLU A 209 8.76 13.80 1.40
N ASN A 210 9.54 12.88 1.97
CA ASN A 210 10.99 12.77 1.71
C ASN A 210 11.38 11.41 1.10
N GLN A 211 10.59 10.37 1.31
CA GLN A 211 11.00 9.00 1.01
C GLN A 211 9.99 8.22 0.17
N SER A 212 10.53 7.35 -0.68
CA SER A 212 9.81 6.30 -1.37
C SER A 212 10.47 4.94 -1.17
N MET A 213 9.75 3.88 -1.47
CA MET A 213 10.23 2.51 -1.55
C MET A 213 10.03 1.98 -2.96
N LEU A 214 11.08 1.42 -3.54
CA LEU A 214 11.02 0.66 -4.78
C LEU A 214 10.99 -0.82 -4.43
N HIS A 215 9.97 -1.54 -4.91
CA HIS A 215 9.85 -2.99 -4.78
C HIS A 215 10.11 -3.63 -6.13
N ALA A 216 10.88 -4.71 -6.14
CA ALA A 216 11.24 -5.44 -7.35
C ALA A 216 11.03 -6.94 -7.17
N SER A 217 10.41 -7.56 -8.17
CA SER A 217 10.24 -9.00 -8.32
C SER A 217 10.86 -9.46 -9.63
N VAL A 218 11.27 -10.72 -9.70
CA VAL A 218 11.79 -11.36 -10.91
C VAL A 218 10.93 -12.56 -11.28
N ARG A 219 11.07 -13.08 -12.49
CA ARG A 219 10.40 -14.32 -12.92
C ARG A 219 10.76 -15.50 -12.01
N GLU A 220 9.80 -16.39 -11.79
CA GLU A 220 10.05 -17.66 -11.10
C GLU A 220 11.16 -18.46 -11.82
N GLY A 221 12.03 -19.10 -11.05
CA GLY A 221 13.16 -19.87 -11.59
C GLY A 221 14.40 -19.05 -11.91
N ALA A 222 14.39 -17.73 -11.69
CA ALA A 222 15.60 -16.90 -11.79
C ALA A 222 16.73 -17.46 -10.90
N SER A 223 17.93 -17.58 -11.46
CA SER A 223 19.10 -18.08 -10.74
C SER A 223 19.61 -17.09 -9.70
N GLU A 224 20.41 -17.56 -8.73
CA GLU A 224 21.07 -16.66 -7.76
C GLU A 224 21.90 -15.57 -8.45
N GLY A 225 22.54 -15.89 -9.58
CA GLY A 225 23.29 -14.92 -10.37
C GLY A 225 22.40 -13.81 -10.94
N VAL A 226 21.20 -14.15 -11.42
CA VAL A 226 20.21 -13.16 -11.88
C VAL A 226 19.72 -12.31 -10.71
N LEU A 227 19.40 -12.92 -9.56
CA LEU A 227 18.95 -12.18 -8.37
C LEU A 227 20.00 -11.16 -7.92
N GLN A 228 21.27 -11.57 -7.91
CA GLN A 228 22.39 -10.70 -7.56
C GLN A 228 22.53 -9.55 -8.58
N ALA A 229 22.48 -9.85 -9.88
CA ALA A 229 22.66 -8.85 -10.93
C ALA A 229 21.50 -7.83 -10.97
N VAL A 230 20.26 -8.27 -10.79
CA VAL A 230 19.09 -7.39 -10.63
C VAL A 230 19.25 -6.52 -9.37
N SER A 231 19.68 -7.12 -8.26
CA SER A 231 19.93 -6.41 -7.01
C SER A 231 20.99 -5.31 -7.16
N GLU A 232 22.05 -5.55 -7.93
CA GLU A 232 23.09 -4.56 -8.27
C GLU A 232 22.55 -3.46 -9.20
N CYS A 233 21.83 -3.83 -10.26
CA CYS A 233 21.18 -2.87 -11.17
C CYS A 233 20.26 -1.90 -10.40
N LEU A 234 19.49 -2.40 -9.43
CA LEU A 234 18.62 -1.55 -8.62
C LEU A 234 19.37 -0.64 -7.65
N ILE A 235 20.57 -1.03 -7.16
CA ILE A 235 21.43 -0.14 -6.37
C ILE A 235 21.95 1.01 -7.24
N GLU A 236 22.39 0.70 -8.46
CA GLU A 236 22.87 1.71 -9.41
C GLU A 236 21.75 2.67 -9.82
N LEU A 237 20.55 2.13 -10.07
CA LEU A 237 19.34 2.89 -10.33
C LEU A 237 19.06 3.88 -9.19
N ARG A 238 19.03 3.41 -7.94
CA ARG A 238 18.85 4.28 -6.77
C ARG A 238 19.88 5.41 -6.77
N ALA A 239 21.16 5.07 -6.95
CA ALA A 239 22.24 6.05 -6.94
C ALA A 239 22.10 7.12 -8.03
N ARG A 240 21.49 6.77 -9.17
CA ARG A 240 21.18 7.69 -10.27
C ARG A 240 19.99 8.59 -9.93
N LEU A 241 18.87 7.98 -9.54
CA LEU A 241 17.63 8.70 -9.17
C LEU A 241 17.85 9.70 -8.03
N GLU A 242 18.68 9.36 -7.05
CA GLU A 242 18.98 10.26 -5.91
C GLU A 242 19.95 11.40 -6.26
N ARG A 243 20.70 11.33 -7.38
CA ARG A 243 21.60 12.40 -7.84
C ARG A 243 20.93 13.40 -8.78
N GLU A 244 19.91 12.97 -9.50
CA GLU A 244 19.19 13.83 -10.43
C GLU A 244 18.43 14.93 -9.66
N PRO A 245 18.46 16.19 -10.11
CA PRO A 245 17.68 17.24 -9.47
C PRO A 245 16.18 16.91 -9.54
N ALA A 246 15.41 17.35 -8.53
CA ALA A 246 13.97 17.22 -8.56
C ALA A 246 13.41 17.83 -9.85
N SER A 247 12.57 17.09 -10.56
CA SER A 247 11.89 17.60 -11.75
C SER A 247 11.00 18.75 -11.29
N ILE A 248 11.37 19.99 -11.65
CA ILE A 248 10.58 21.18 -11.36
C ILE A 248 9.23 20.99 -12.04
N LYS A 249 8.18 20.70 -11.28
CA LYS A 249 6.81 20.76 -11.79
C LYS A 249 6.58 22.20 -12.22
N GLY A 250 6.43 22.42 -13.53
CA GLY A 250 6.29 23.74 -14.13
C GLY A 250 5.24 24.55 -13.38
N GLY A 251 5.70 25.55 -12.64
CA GLY A 251 4.83 26.58 -12.10
C GLY A 251 4.18 27.28 -13.28
N SER A 252 2.86 27.19 -13.37
CA SER A 252 2.08 28.12 -14.17
C SER A 252 2.39 29.53 -13.65
N ASN A 253 3.19 30.28 -14.42
CA ASN A 253 3.26 31.72 -14.28
C ASN A 253 1.86 32.26 -14.60
N GLU A 254 1.11 32.61 -13.55
CA GLU A 254 0.02 33.56 -13.69
C GLU A 254 0.65 34.95 -13.88
N HIS A 255 0.32 35.58 -15.01
CA HIS A 255 0.52 36.99 -15.29
C HIS A 255 -0.84 37.66 -15.30
#